data_AF-A0AAV7AQH7-F1
#
_entry.id   AF-A0AAV7AQH7-F1
#
_cell.length_a   1.000
_cell.length_b   1.000
_cell.length_c   1.000
_cell.angle_alpha   90.00
_cell.angle_beta   90.00
_cell.angle_gamma   90.00
#
_symmetry.space_group_name_H-M   'P 1'
#
loop_
_entity.id
_entity.type
_entity.pdbx_description
1 polymer ?
#
loop_
_entity_poly.entity_id
_entity_poly.type
_entity_poly.pdbx_seq_one_letter_code
_entity_poly.pdbx_strand_id
1 'polypeptide(L)'
;MLLVCVLSVSIILPVNFSGDLLGDSPAQFGRTTIVNVPTQDRFLWLHSVFALLYFLLTVLCMRHHTASLHYREDDKVVRTLMVTHIPREISDPSLITKHFHEAYPSCTVTDVQFSYDVRRLMKLDTERRQAMKGRLYFAGRSQKEGRIMIKTHPCARICPCDCCGFQKVR
;
A
#
# COMPACT_ATOMS: atom_id res chain seq x y z
N MET A 1 9.03 7.99 17.80
CA MET A 1 7.66 7.53 18.13
C MET A 1 7.56 6.91 19.52
N LEU A 2 8.31 5.84 19.83
CA LEU A 2 8.23 5.16 21.13
C LEU A 2 8.48 6.08 22.34
N LEU A 3 9.46 7.00 22.24
CA LEU A 3 9.74 8.02 23.27
C LEU A 3 8.53 8.94 23.57
N VAL A 4 7.81 9.39 22.54
CA VAL A 4 6.62 10.26 22.71
C VAL A 4 5.50 9.50 23.40
N CYS A 5 5.30 8.23 23.04
CA CYS A 5 4.28 7.39 23.66
C CYS A 5 4.57 7.15 25.14
N VAL A 6 5.82 6.81 25.48
CA VAL A 6 6.22 6.59 26.88
C VAL A 6 6.04 7.86 27.70
N LEU A 7 6.52 9.01 27.23
CA LEU A 7 6.36 10.29 27.94
C LEU A 7 4.88 10.68 28.10
N SER A 8 4.05 10.42 27.10
CA SER A 8 2.62 10.72 27.16
C SER A 8 1.87 9.83 28.15
N VAL A 9 2.17 8.52 28.18
CA VAL A 9 1.52 7.58 29.12
C VAL A 9 2.06 7.74 30.54
N SER A 10 3.35 8.02 30.72
CA SER A 10 3.96 8.09 32.05
C SER A 10 3.80 9.45 32.74
N ILE A 11 3.61 10.55 31.99
CA ILE A 11 3.57 11.90 32.57
C ILE A 11 2.25 12.60 32.24
N ILE A 12 1.90 12.73 30.97
CA ILE A 12 0.70 13.48 30.54
C ILE A 12 -0.59 12.81 31.02
N LEU A 13 -0.68 11.48 30.93
CA LEU A 13 -1.87 10.75 31.32
C LEU A 13 -2.16 10.83 32.84
N PRO A 14 -1.18 10.59 33.75
CA PRO A 14 -1.40 10.82 35.19
C PRO A 14 -1.77 12.26 35.53
N VAL A 15 -1.16 13.24 34.87
CA VAL A 15 -1.48 14.66 35.07
C VAL A 15 -2.92 14.97 34.65
N ASN A 16 -3.37 14.42 33.53
CA ASN A 16 -4.77 14.56 33.10
C ASN A 16 -5.74 13.91 34.11
N PHE A 17 -5.40 12.75 34.65
CA PHE A 17 -6.23 12.08 35.67
C PHE A 17 -6.23 12.80 37.03
N SER A 18 -5.19 13.58 37.34
CA SER A 18 -5.11 14.38 38.57
C SER A 18 -6.12 15.54 38.60
N GLY A 19 -6.66 15.92 37.45
CA GLY A 19 -7.67 16.98 37.37
C GLY A 19 -9.03 16.55 37.92
N ASP A 20 -9.79 17.50 38.42
CA ASP A 20 -11.07 17.30 39.11
C ASP A 20 -12.26 17.98 38.40
N LEU A 21 -12.06 18.53 37.20
CA LEU A 21 -13.12 19.24 36.46
C LEU A 21 -14.22 18.32 35.92
N LEU A 22 -13.89 17.06 35.63
CA LEU A 22 -14.84 16.04 35.20
C LEU A 22 -15.13 15.08 36.37
N GLY A 23 -16.41 14.74 36.56
CA GLY A 23 -16.83 13.86 37.66
C GLY A 23 -16.24 12.45 37.59
N ASP A 24 -16.37 11.69 38.68
CA ASP A 24 -15.66 10.42 38.90
C ASP A 24 -16.11 9.21 38.05
N SER A 25 -16.93 9.45 37.02
CA SER A 25 -17.38 8.40 36.10
C SER A 25 -16.21 7.84 35.26
N PRO A 26 -15.94 6.53 35.29
CA PRO A 26 -14.90 5.91 34.46
C PRO A 26 -15.26 5.86 32.97
N ALA A 27 -16.52 6.16 32.60
CA ALA A 27 -16.96 6.20 31.20
C ALA A 27 -16.58 7.52 30.50
N GLN A 28 -16.10 8.53 31.23
CA GLN A 28 -15.77 9.84 30.67
C GLN A 28 -14.32 9.87 30.18
N PHE A 29 -14.14 9.59 28.88
CA PHE A 29 -12.81 9.63 28.24
C PHE A 29 -12.11 11.00 28.36
N GLY A 30 -12.88 12.08 28.50
CA GLY A 30 -12.34 13.44 28.70
C GLY A 30 -11.36 13.56 29.87
N ARG A 31 -11.47 12.68 30.89
CA ARG A 31 -10.57 12.60 32.04
C ARG A 31 -9.11 12.31 31.66
N THR A 32 -8.90 11.70 30.49
CA THR A 32 -7.57 11.37 29.96
C THR A 32 -6.92 12.51 29.17
N THR A 33 -7.58 13.68 29.10
CA THR A 33 -7.16 14.82 28.29
C THR A 33 -7.03 16.09 29.13
N ILE A 34 -6.47 17.15 28.54
CA ILE A 34 -6.27 18.46 29.18
C ILE A 34 -7.58 19.08 29.70
N VAL A 35 -8.74 18.66 29.19
CA VAL A 35 -10.06 19.16 29.61
C VAL A 35 -10.35 18.88 31.10
N ASN A 36 -9.71 17.87 31.68
CA ASN A 36 -9.90 17.55 33.09
C ASN A 36 -9.11 18.47 34.04
N VAL A 37 -8.14 19.23 33.53
CA VAL A 37 -7.19 20.02 34.34
C VAL A 37 -7.71 21.45 34.54
N PRO A 38 -7.77 21.98 35.79
CA PRO A 38 -8.20 23.34 36.08
C PRO A 38 -7.38 24.40 35.35
N THR A 39 -8.03 25.45 34.81
CA THR A 39 -7.37 26.51 34.02
C THR A 39 -6.37 27.37 34.80
N GLN A 40 -6.44 27.37 36.13
CA GLN A 40 -5.51 28.08 37.00
C GLN A 40 -4.32 27.21 37.46
N ASP A 41 -4.26 25.95 37.04
CA ASP A 41 -3.24 25.01 37.50
C ASP A 41 -1.93 25.16 36.71
N ARG A 42 -0.80 24.97 37.42
CA ARG A 42 0.54 24.93 36.83
C ARG A 42 0.72 23.75 35.87
N PHE A 43 -0.16 22.75 35.92
CA PHE A 43 -0.18 21.64 34.96
C PHE A 43 -0.46 22.09 33.51
N LEU A 44 -1.16 23.22 33.25
CA LEU A 44 -1.29 23.73 31.87
C LEU A 44 0.06 24.12 31.27
N TRP A 45 0.94 24.71 32.08
CA TRP A 45 2.31 25.04 31.65
C TRP A 45 3.13 23.80 31.29
N LEU A 46 2.91 22.69 32.02
CA LEU A 46 3.52 21.40 31.68
C LEU A 46 3.10 20.97 30.26
N HIS A 47 1.81 21.04 29.92
CA HIS A 47 1.33 20.70 28.58
C HIS A 47 1.96 21.60 27.50
N SER A 48 2.11 22.90 27.74
CA SER A 48 2.76 23.81 26.79
C SER A 48 4.23 23.45 26.56
N VAL A 49 4.97 23.11 27.62
CA VAL A 49 6.37 22.68 27.52
C VAL A 49 6.49 21.36 26.76
N PHE A 50 5.64 20.38 27.06
CA PHE A 50 5.63 19.09 26.38
C PHE A 50 5.20 19.20 24.91
N ALA A 51 4.26 20.10 24.58
CA ALA A 51 3.86 20.38 23.20
C ALA A 51 5.04 20.92 22.38
N LEU A 52 5.81 21.88 22.93
CA LEU A 52 7.01 22.40 22.30
C LEU A 52 8.08 21.31 22.14
N LEU A 53 8.31 20.50 23.18
CA LEU A 53 9.25 19.38 23.14
C LEU A 53 8.89 18.36 22.06
N TYR A 54 7.62 17.96 21.98
CA TYR A 54 7.13 17.01 20.97
C TYR A 54 7.21 17.58 19.56
N PHE A 55 6.95 18.88 19.39
CA PHE A 55 7.14 19.57 18.12
C PHE A 55 8.61 19.50 17.68
N LEU A 56 9.55 19.89 18.55
CA LEU A 56 10.98 19.84 18.24
C LEU A 56 11.45 18.41 17.94
N LEU A 57 11.05 17.43 18.75
CA LEU A 57 11.38 16.02 18.52
C LEU A 57 10.83 15.53 17.17
N THR A 58 9.60 15.91 16.82
CA THR A 58 8.99 15.55 15.53
C THR A 58 9.76 16.15 14.37
N VAL A 59 10.12 17.44 14.45
CA VAL A 59 10.96 18.10 13.43
C VAL A 59 12.32 17.40 13.31
N LEU A 60 12.99 17.07 14.41
CA LEU A 60 14.28 16.37 14.40
C LEU A 60 14.16 14.97 13.80
N CYS A 61 13.14 14.19 14.20
CA CYS A 61 12.88 12.87 13.64
C CYS A 61 12.59 12.95 12.14
N MET A 62 11.77 13.92 11.70
CA MET A 62 11.49 14.12 10.28
C MET A 62 12.75 14.53 9.52
N ARG A 63 13.54 15.46 10.02
CA ARG A 63 14.82 15.85 9.39
C ARG A 63 15.79 14.69 9.29
N HIS A 64 15.96 13.92 10.37
CA HIS A 64 16.82 12.74 10.36
C HIS A 64 16.31 11.68 9.38
N HIS A 65 15.00 11.40 9.39
CA HIS A 65 14.42 10.42 8.49
C HIS A 65 14.49 10.86 7.03
N THR A 66 14.19 12.13 6.74
CA THR A 66 14.32 12.71 5.40
C THR A 66 15.77 12.78 4.94
N ALA A 67 16.74 13.03 5.82
CA ALA A 67 18.16 12.93 5.48
C ALA A 67 18.62 11.47 5.26
N SER A 68 18.00 10.53 5.98
CA SER A 68 18.24 9.08 5.83
C SER A 68 17.45 8.46 4.67
N LEU A 69 16.48 9.17 4.09
CA LEU A 69 16.00 8.87 2.75
C LEU A 69 17.19 9.16 1.85
N HIS A 70 18.07 8.16 1.70
CA HIS A 70 18.97 8.11 0.58
C HIS A 70 18.09 8.31 -0.64
N TYR A 71 18.11 9.52 -1.18
CA TYR A 71 17.76 9.75 -2.56
C TYR A 71 18.77 8.90 -3.31
N ARG A 72 18.41 7.64 -3.57
CA ARG A 72 19.15 6.80 -4.48
C ARG A 72 18.96 7.48 -5.82
N GLU A 73 19.83 8.44 -6.11
CA GLU A 73 20.45 8.57 -7.43
C GLU A 73 21.16 7.25 -7.75
N ASP A 74 20.47 6.11 -7.72
CA ASP A 74 20.84 5.05 -8.63
C ASP A 74 20.38 5.52 -10.00
N ASP A 75 21.14 6.46 -10.58
CA ASP A 75 21.94 6.29 -11.79
C ASP A 75 21.50 5.24 -12.83
N LYS A 76 20.19 5.07 -12.97
CA LYS A 76 19.59 5.03 -14.28
C LYS A 76 18.94 6.39 -14.45
N VAL A 77 19.63 7.31 -15.10
CA VAL A 77 18.94 8.36 -15.86
C VAL A 77 17.94 7.61 -16.73
N VAL A 78 16.68 7.57 -16.30
CA VAL A 78 15.63 6.92 -17.06
C VAL A 78 15.44 7.83 -18.26
N ARG A 79 16.12 7.50 -19.37
CA ARG A 79 16.03 8.19 -20.66
C ARG A 79 14.67 7.94 -21.35
N THR A 80 13.65 7.61 -20.56
CA THR A 80 12.31 7.25 -21.00
C THR A 80 11.33 8.16 -20.29
N LEU A 81 10.65 9.00 -21.05
CA LEU A 81 9.63 9.91 -20.54
C LEU A 81 8.26 9.30 -20.77
N MET A 82 7.42 9.29 -19.74
CA MET A 82 6.01 8.97 -19.88
C MET A 82 5.25 10.24 -20.26
N VAL A 83 4.75 10.29 -21.49
CA VAL A 83 3.92 11.40 -21.99
C VAL A 83 2.45 10.98 -21.88
N THR A 84 1.62 11.88 -21.34
CA THR A 84 0.18 11.65 -21.18
C THR A 84 -0.61 12.65 -22.02
N HIS A 85 -1.91 12.40 -22.21
CA HIS A 85 -2.82 13.29 -22.95
C HIS A 85 -2.46 13.48 -24.43
N ILE A 86 -1.94 12.44 -25.08
CA ILE A 86 -1.76 12.42 -26.54
C ILE A 86 -3.15 12.25 -27.21
N PRO A 87 -3.50 13.07 -28.21
CA PRO A 87 -4.73 12.91 -29.00
C PRO A 87 -4.86 11.48 -29.57
N ARG A 88 -6.07 10.90 -29.51
CA ARG A 88 -6.31 9.49 -29.87
C ARG A 88 -6.18 9.22 -31.36
N GLU A 89 -6.24 10.27 -32.17
CA GLU A 89 -6.07 10.26 -33.62
C GLU A 89 -4.61 9.97 -33.99
N ILE A 90 -3.67 10.23 -33.07
CA ILE A 90 -2.24 9.98 -33.27
C ILE A 90 -1.95 8.54 -32.85
N SER A 91 -1.91 7.66 -33.85
CA SER A 91 -1.51 6.26 -33.69
C SER A 91 -0.12 5.97 -34.26
N ASP A 92 0.45 6.89 -35.03
CA ASP A 92 1.75 6.74 -35.66
C ASP A 92 2.87 7.27 -34.76
N PRO A 93 3.84 6.43 -34.34
CA PRO A 93 5.00 6.85 -33.58
C PRO A 93 5.84 7.93 -34.29
N SER A 94 5.83 7.94 -35.63
CA SER A 94 6.63 8.88 -36.43
C SER A 94 6.23 10.34 -36.17
N LEU A 95 4.94 10.59 -35.94
CA LEU A 95 4.41 11.93 -35.70
C LEU A 95 4.88 12.48 -34.34
N ILE A 96 4.98 11.59 -33.33
CA ILE A 96 5.51 11.93 -32.01
C ILE A 96 7.00 12.26 -32.12
N THR A 97 7.77 11.40 -32.80
CA THR A 97 9.21 11.64 -33.04
C THR A 97 9.44 12.96 -33.75
N LYS A 98 8.67 13.25 -34.79
CA LYS A 98 8.75 14.51 -35.54
C LYS A 98 8.44 15.72 -34.64
N HIS A 99 7.37 15.65 -33.85
CA HIS A 99 7.01 16.72 -32.91
C HIS A 99 8.15 17.04 -31.93
N PHE A 100 8.77 16.02 -31.34
CA PHE A 100 9.91 16.20 -30.43
C PHE A 100 11.14 16.77 -31.15
N HIS A 101 11.41 16.34 -32.38
CA HIS A 101 12.53 16.86 -33.15
C HIS A 101 12.32 18.32 -33.59
N GLU A 102 11.09 18.72 -33.92
CA GLU A 102 10.74 20.11 -34.25
C GLU A 102 10.79 21.02 -33.02
N ALA A 103 10.27 20.56 -31.88
CA ALA A 103 10.23 21.34 -30.65
C ALA A 103 11.58 21.37 -29.90
N TYR A 104 12.37 20.30 -29.98
CA TYR A 104 13.63 20.12 -29.25
C TYR A 104 14.74 19.57 -30.16
N PRO A 105 15.37 20.40 -31.00
CA PRO A 105 16.36 19.96 -31.99
C PRO A 105 17.60 19.26 -31.41
N SER A 106 17.91 19.49 -30.13
CA SER A 106 19.03 18.87 -29.42
C SER A 106 18.67 17.52 -28.78
N CYS A 107 17.43 17.05 -28.90
CA CYS A 107 16.95 15.81 -28.30
C CYS A 107 16.87 14.68 -29.35
N THR A 108 17.53 13.55 -29.08
CA THR A 108 17.41 12.34 -29.92
C THR A 108 16.36 11.40 -29.33
N VAL A 109 15.23 11.26 -30.02
CA VAL A 109 14.21 10.26 -29.68
C VAL A 109 14.65 8.89 -30.19
N THR A 110 14.89 7.95 -29.28
CA THR A 110 15.36 6.59 -29.64
C THR A 110 14.24 5.63 -29.97
N ASP A 111 13.13 5.70 -29.23
CA ASP A 111 11.98 4.80 -29.38
C ASP A 111 10.71 5.48 -28.84
N VAL A 112 9.57 5.12 -29.42
CA VAL A 112 8.25 5.63 -29.02
C VAL A 112 7.31 4.43 -28.88
N GLN A 113 6.84 4.19 -27.65
CA GLN A 113 5.93 3.10 -27.32
C GLN A 113 4.60 3.65 -26.83
N PHE A 114 3.52 3.29 -27.52
CA PHE A 114 2.17 3.60 -27.06
C PHE A 114 1.74 2.65 -25.94
N SER A 115 1.14 3.22 -24.90
CA SER A 115 0.57 2.45 -23.78
C SER A 115 -0.90 2.13 -24.07
N TYR A 116 -1.25 0.84 -24.05
CA TYR A 116 -2.60 0.35 -24.30
C TYR A 116 -3.24 -0.25 -23.05
N ASP A 117 -4.57 -0.26 -22.97
CA ASP A 117 -5.30 -0.94 -21.90
C ASP A 117 -5.25 -2.46 -22.08
N VAL A 118 -4.29 -3.09 -21.40
CA VAL A 118 -4.07 -4.54 -21.43
C VAL A 118 -4.68 -5.26 -20.21
N ARG A 119 -5.52 -4.59 -19.40
CA ARG A 119 -6.03 -5.17 -18.14
C ARG A 119 -6.75 -6.51 -18.33
N ARG A 120 -7.62 -6.60 -19.35
CA ARG A 120 -8.34 -7.84 -19.70
C ARG A 120 -7.38 -8.94 -20.15
N LEU A 121 -6.37 -8.58 -20.95
CA LEU A 121 -5.36 -9.52 -21.42
C LEU A 121 -4.53 -10.08 -20.26
N MET A 122 -4.09 -9.22 -19.33
CA MET A 122 -3.35 -9.63 -18.13
C MET A 122 -4.17 -10.56 -17.24
N LYS A 123 -5.47 -10.28 -17.07
CA LYS A 123 -6.39 -11.15 -16.32
C LYS A 123 -6.46 -12.54 -16.96
N LEU A 124 -6.71 -12.61 -18.26
CA LEU A 124 -6.80 -13.87 -19.00
C LEU A 124 -5.48 -14.65 -18.98
N ASP A 125 -4.33 -13.98 -19.11
CA ASP A 125 -3.03 -14.64 -19.02
C ASP A 125 -2.77 -15.20 -17.61
N THR A 126 -3.22 -14.50 -16.57
CA THR A 126 -3.14 -14.98 -15.19
C THR A 126 -4.00 -16.23 -14.99
N GLU A 127 -5.26 -16.22 -15.45
CA GLU A 127 -6.17 -17.38 -15.41
C GLU A 127 -5.59 -18.57 -16.20
N ARG A 128 -5.04 -18.32 -17.39
CA ARG A 128 -4.33 -19.32 -18.19
C ARG A 128 -3.16 -19.93 -17.43
N ARG A 129 -2.29 -19.12 -16.81
CA ARG A 129 -1.14 -19.61 -16.03
C ARG A 129 -1.59 -20.46 -14.84
N GLN A 130 -2.67 -20.08 -14.16
CA GLN A 130 -3.25 -20.87 -13.08
C GLN A 130 -3.77 -22.22 -13.58
N ALA A 131 -4.53 -22.23 -14.68
CA ALA A 131 -5.02 -23.46 -15.30
C ALA A 131 -3.87 -24.37 -15.77
N MET A 132 -2.80 -23.79 -16.33
CA MET A 132 -1.61 -24.54 -16.74
C MET A 132 -0.89 -25.20 -15.57
N LYS A 133 -0.72 -24.48 -14.46
CA LYS A 133 -0.16 -25.04 -13.21
C LYS A 133 -1.02 -26.18 -12.68
N GLY A 134 -2.34 -26.00 -12.64
CA GLY A 134 -3.29 -27.05 -12.24
C GLY A 134 -3.16 -28.29 -13.11
N ARG A 135 -3.13 -28.12 -14.44
CA ARG A 135 -2.95 -29.22 -15.39
C ARG A 135 -1.63 -29.96 -15.17
N LEU A 136 -0.52 -29.23 -15.02
CA LEU A 136 0.80 -29.85 -14.82
C LEU A 136 0.87 -30.63 -13.51
N TYR A 137 0.29 -30.09 -12.43
CA TYR A 137 0.20 -30.77 -11.15
C TYR A 137 -0.57 -32.10 -11.25
N PHE A 138 -1.76 -32.09 -11.84
CA PHE A 138 -2.57 -33.31 -11.97
C PHE A 138 -1.96 -34.30 -12.96
N ALA A 139 -1.38 -33.85 -14.07
CA ALA A 139 -0.68 -34.73 -15.01
C ALA A 139 0.51 -35.44 -14.32
N GLY A 140 1.35 -34.68 -13.59
CA GLY A 140 2.49 -35.25 -12.87
C GLY A 140 2.07 -36.20 -11.74
N ARG A 141 0.98 -35.88 -11.03
CA ARG A 141 0.41 -36.77 -10.02
C ARG A 141 -0.15 -38.05 -10.64
N SER A 142 -0.82 -37.96 -11.78
CA SER A 142 -1.38 -39.13 -12.47
C SER A 142 -0.29 -40.08 -12.96
N GLN A 143 0.85 -39.54 -13.39
CA GLN A 143 1.98 -40.36 -13.79
C GLN A 143 2.60 -41.14 -12.62
N LYS A 144 2.59 -40.58 -11.41
CA LYS A 144 3.16 -41.21 -10.21
C LYS A 144 2.19 -42.17 -9.50
N GLU A 145 0.92 -41.80 -9.41
CA GLU A 145 -0.09 -42.49 -8.59
C GLU A 145 -1.15 -43.23 -9.43
N GLY A 146 -1.07 -43.19 -10.76
CA GLY A 146 -2.04 -43.80 -11.66
C GLY A 146 -3.22 -42.88 -11.99
N ARG A 147 -4.37 -43.44 -12.38
CA ARG A 147 -5.51 -42.64 -12.85
C ARG A 147 -6.14 -41.84 -11.71
N ILE A 148 -6.01 -40.52 -11.75
CA ILE A 148 -6.63 -39.61 -10.76
C ILE A 148 -7.90 -38.96 -11.31
N MET A 149 -8.94 -38.86 -10.48
CA MET A 149 -10.16 -38.10 -10.80
C MET A 149 -10.01 -36.66 -10.29
N ILE A 150 -10.15 -35.69 -11.20
CA ILE A 150 -10.18 -34.28 -10.84
C ILE A 150 -11.62 -33.90 -10.51
N LYS A 151 -11.90 -33.60 -9.24
CA LYS A 151 -13.20 -33.06 -8.82
C LYS A 151 -13.19 -31.53 -9.00
N THR A 152 -13.90 -31.03 -10.01
CA THR A 152 -13.93 -29.59 -10.36
C THR A 152 -15.01 -28.80 -9.62
N HIS A 153 -15.96 -29.47 -8.95
CA HIS A 153 -17.09 -28.81 -8.31
C HIS A 153 -16.73 -28.21 -6.94
N PRO A 154 -17.20 -26.99 -6.59
CA PRO A 154 -16.94 -26.37 -5.30
C PRO A 154 -17.38 -27.22 -4.10
N CYS A 155 -18.49 -27.96 -4.23
CA CYS A 155 -18.98 -28.85 -3.17
C CYS A 155 -18.00 -30.00 -2.85
N ALA A 156 -17.16 -30.40 -3.80
CA ALA A 156 -16.16 -31.45 -3.59
C ALA A 156 -15.06 -31.04 -2.60
N ARG A 157 -14.94 -29.74 -2.27
CA ARG A 157 -14.05 -29.23 -1.21
C ARG A 157 -14.67 -29.32 0.19
N ILE A 158 -15.99 -29.46 0.30
CA ILE A 158 -16.74 -29.34 1.57
C ILE A 158 -17.36 -30.68 1.98
N CYS A 159 -17.82 -31.50 1.03
CA CYS A 159 -18.42 -32.79 1.31
C CYS A 159 -17.83 -33.87 0.38
N PRO A 160 -17.30 -34.98 0.91
CA PRO A 160 -16.78 -36.10 0.12
C PRO A 160 -17.89 -37.00 -0.46
N CYS A 161 -19.10 -36.48 -0.70
CA CYS A 161 -20.22 -37.27 -1.20
C CYS A 161 -20.13 -37.51 -2.72
N ASP A 162 -20.41 -38.74 -3.16
CA ASP A 162 -20.48 -39.11 -4.58
C ASP A 162 -21.85 -38.83 -5.22
N CYS A 163 -22.82 -38.35 -4.43
CA CYS A 163 -24.20 -38.08 -4.86
C CYS A 163 -24.32 -36.81 -5.73
N CYS A 164 -23.34 -35.92 -5.72
CA CYS A 164 -23.36 -34.66 -6.47
C CYS A 164 -22.80 -34.84 -7.88
N GLY A 165 -23.45 -35.68 -8.70
CA GLY A 165 -23.30 -35.81 -10.16
C GLY A 165 -22.07 -35.16 -10.82
N PHE A 166 -20.87 -35.60 -10.47
CA PHE A 166 -19.64 -34.97 -10.98
C PHE A 166 -19.45 -35.32 -12.46
N GLN A 167 -19.37 -34.30 -13.32
CA GLN A 167 -18.99 -34.50 -14.72
C GLN A 167 -17.55 -35.04 -14.76
N LYS A 168 -17.40 -36.27 -15.25
CA LYS A 168 -16.09 -36.88 -15.51
C LYS A 168 -15.45 -36.11 -16.66
N VAL A 169 -14.48 -35.25 -16.35
CA VAL A 169 -13.60 -34.70 -17.39
C VAL A 169 -12.65 -35.83 -17.79
N ARG A 170 -12.82 -36.34 -19.00
CA ARG A 170 -12.04 -37.44 -19.57
C ARG A 170 -10.75 -36.91 -20.17
#